data_AF-A0A9W5YQ37-F1
#
_entry.id   AF-A0A9W5YQ37-F1
#
_cell.length_a   1.000
_cell.length_b   1.000
_cell.length_c   1.000
_cell.angle_alpha   90.00
_cell.angle_beta   90.00
_cell.angle_gamma   90.00
#
_symmetry.space_group_name_H-M   'P 1'
#
loop_
_entity.id
_entity.type
_entity.pdbx_description
1 polymer ?
#
loop_
_entity_poly.entity_id
_entity_poly.type
_entity_poly.pdbx_seq_one_letter_code
_entity_poly.pdbx_strand_id
1 'polypeptide(L)'
;MIASHLPKLHDVVDLVRSSSPESPFHEIYQIAEKLSLCFSLGDEMRRPTYRPATVEEMISATDSINRTVAVSYLLVSPLLPPVNQFLTLFSKMSLDASAQTSTSASGQGRQGQIPCPKPADQLCAHETLAIFGDEDTFTSASKLEKWSAELAHAPGSRFQAVEVEGAGHFWRETGVEAQARQAIRDWVCQMSTS
;
A
#
# COMPACT_ATOMS: atom_id res chain seq x y z
N MET A 1 -7.92 16.14 -13.25
CA MET A 1 -6.84 15.52 -14.04
C MET A 1 -5.71 15.19 -13.07
N ILE A 2 -5.64 13.96 -12.55
CA ILE A 2 -4.57 13.56 -11.64
C ILE A 2 -3.38 13.18 -12.51
N ALA A 3 -2.33 14.00 -12.48
CA ALA A 3 -1.07 13.68 -13.16
C ALA A 3 -0.35 12.61 -12.33
N SER A 4 -0.43 11.35 -12.74
CA SER A 4 0.44 10.32 -12.20
C SER A 4 1.84 10.51 -12.80
N HIS A 5 2.71 11.22 -12.08
CA HIS A 5 4.13 11.26 -12.37
C HIS A 5 4.76 9.94 -11.92
N LEU A 6 4.51 8.86 -12.68
CA LEU A 6 5.26 7.62 -12.54
C LEU A 6 6.65 7.82 -13.13
N PRO A 7 7.72 7.43 -12.42
CA PRO A 7 9.06 7.46 -12.98
C PRO A 7 9.10 6.62 -14.26
N LYS A 8 9.91 7.04 -15.24
CA LYS A 8 10.04 6.25 -16.46
C LYS A 8 10.77 4.96 -16.12
N LEU A 9 10.49 3.91 -16.88
CA LEU A 9 11.09 2.59 -16.62
C LEU A 9 12.63 2.65 -16.53
N HIS A 10 13.29 3.48 -17.34
CA HIS A 10 14.74 3.64 -17.28
C HIS A 10 15.21 4.25 -15.97
N ASP A 11 14.47 5.21 -15.40
CA ASP A 11 14.82 5.82 -14.12
C ASP A 11 14.82 4.76 -13.00
N VAL A 12 13.86 3.84 -13.04
CA VAL A 12 13.75 2.72 -12.09
C VAL A 12 14.90 1.71 -12.30
N VAL A 13 15.20 1.37 -13.55
CA VAL A 13 16.30 0.44 -13.88
C VAL A 13 17.66 1.03 -13.48
N ASP A 14 17.88 2.32 -13.72
CA ASP A 14 19.13 3.00 -13.38
C ASP A 14 19.29 3.13 -11.86
N LEU A 15 18.20 3.35 -11.11
CA LEU A 15 18.21 3.29 -9.64
C LEU A 15 18.65 1.91 -9.13
N VAL A 16 18.09 0.85 -9.70
CA VAL A 16 18.46 -0.53 -9.32
C VAL A 16 19.91 -0.86 -9.72
N ARG A 17 20.36 -0.42 -10.90
CA ARG A 17 21.74 -0.64 -11.36
C ARG A 17 22.77 0.15 -10.56
N SER A 18 22.45 1.37 -10.15
CA SER A 18 23.34 2.26 -9.38
C SER A 18 23.33 1.99 -7.87
N SER A 19 22.59 0.97 -7.44
CA SER A 19 22.48 0.57 -6.04
C SER A 19 23.83 0.13 -5.46
N SER A 20 24.11 0.55 -4.22
CA SER A 20 25.35 0.21 -3.51
C SER A 20 25.48 -1.30 -3.30
N PRO A 21 26.70 -1.88 -3.33
CA PRO A 21 26.93 -3.33 -3.19
C PRO A 21 26.30 -3.97 -1.96
N GLU A 22 26.18 -3.23 -0.86
CA GLU A 22 25.60 -3.68 0.41
C GLU A 22 24.07 -3.57 0.47
N SER A 23 23.41 -3.06 -0.58
CA SER A 23 21.96 -2.92 -0.58
C SER A 23 21.25 -4.15 -1.15
N PRO A 24 20.06 -4.50 -0.65
CA PRO A 24 19.25 -5.57 -1.21
C PRO A 24 18.94 -5.39 -2.71
N PHE A 25 18.83 -4.14 -3.19
CA PHE A 25 18.61 -3.84 -4.60
C PHE A 25 19.76 -4.30 -5.50
N HIS A 26 20.99 -4.21 -5.00
CA HIS A 26 22.17 -4.65 -5.73
C HIS A 26 22.23 -6.19 -5.83
N GLU A 27 21.84 -6.90 -4.77
CA GLU A 27 21.73 -8.37 -4.79
C GLU A 27 20.66 -8.83 -5.80
N ILE A 28 19.49 -8.18 -5.78
CA ILE A 28 18.40 -8.44 -6.74
C ILE A 28 18.88 -8.19 -8.18
N TYR A 29 19.57 -7.08 -8.43
CA TYR A 29 20.14 -6.75 -9.74
C TYR A 29 21.11 -7.83 -10.22
N GLN A 30 22.06 -8.25 -9.37
CA GLN A 30 23.04 -9.28 -9.73
C GLN A 30 22.39 -10.62 -10.04
N ILE A 31 21.36 -11.02 -9.29
CA ILE A 31 20.63 -12.26 -9.55
C ILE A 31 19.91 -12.16 -10.91
N ALA A 32 19.22 -11.06 -11.17
CA ALA A 32 18.53 -10.83 -12.43
C ALA A 32 19.49 -10.82 -13.64
N GLU A 33 20.65 -10.18 -13.51
CA GLU A 33 21.69 -10.14 -14.54
C GLU A 33 22.27 -11.53 -14.82
N LYS A 34 22.62 -12.29 -13.78
CA LYS A 34 23.08 -13.68 -13.91
C LYS A 34 22.05 -14.56 -14.59
N LEU A 35 20.77 -14.43 -14.21
CA LEU A 35 19.68 -15.17 -14.85
C LEU A 35 19.53 -14.79 -16.32
N SER A 36 19.58 -13.50 -16.66
CA SER A 36 19.48 -13.04 -18.05
C SER A 36 20.60 -13.60 -18.94
N LEU A 37 21.81 -13.73 -18.40
CA LEU A 37 22.93 -14.34 -19.11
C LEU A 37 22.69 -15.85 -19.31
N CYS A 38 22.22 -16.55 -18.28
CA CYS A 38 21.87 -17.97 -18.37
C CYS A 38 20.72 -18.28 -19.37
N PHE A 39 19.76 -17.37 -19.56
CA PHE A 39 18.68 -17.55 -20.54
C PHE A 39 19.11 -17.31 -21.99
N SER A 40 20.21 -16.59 -22.20
CA SER A 40 20.72 -16.26 -23.55
C SER A 40 21.66 -17.33 -24.13
N LEU A 41 22.27 -18.14 -23.27
CA LEU A 41 23.05 -19.32 -23.66
C LEU A 41 22.12 -20.52 -23.54
N GLY A 42 21.67 -21.08 -24.67
CA GLY A 42 20.77 -22.24 -24.72
C GLY A 42 21.39 -23.55 -24.25
N ASP A 43 22.02 -23.54 -23.07
CA ASP A 43 22.69 -24.67 -22.45
C ASP A 43 21.73 -25.41 -21.49
N GLU A 44 21.86 -26.74 -21.48
CA GLU A 44 21.03 -27.67 -20.73
C GLU A 44 21.00 -27.31 -19.24
N MET A 45 19.83 -26.84 -18.83
CA MET A 45 19.53 -26.17 -17.58
C MET A 45 19.84 -27.05 -16.35
N ARG A 46 21.02 -26.87 -15.74
CA ARG A 46 21.11 -26.95 -14.28
C ARG A 46 20.36 -25.75 -13.74
N ARG A 47 19.07 -25.93 -13.48
CA ARG A 47 18.23 -24.95 -12.78
C ARG A 47 19.06 -24.40 -11.60
N PRO A 48 19.27 -23.08 -11.50
CA PRO A 48 19.71 -22.49 -10.24
C PRO A 48 18.84 -23.11 -9.16
N THR A 49 19.42 -23.56 -8.06
CA THR A 49 18.69 -24.06 -6.90
C THR A 49 18.07 -22.84 -6.20
N TYR A 50 17.24 -22.10 -6.93
CA TYR A 50 16.31 -21.16 -6.37
C TYR A 50 15.29 -22.00 -5.62
N ARG A 51 15.52 -22.14 -4.32
CA ARG A 51 14.49 -22.60 -3.40
C ARG A 51 13.55 -21.40 -3.23
N PRO A 52 12.32 -21.45 -3.77
CA PRO A 52 11.34 -20.42 -3.42
C PRO A 52 11.22 -20.40 -1.89
N ALA A 53 11.24 -19.19 -1.32
CA ALA A 53 11.07 -19.01 0.11
C ALA A 53 9.82 -19.77 0.56
N THR A 54 9.92 -20.52 1.65
CA THR A 54 8.74 -21.21 2.17
C THR A 54 7.78 -20.20 2.77
N VAL A 55 6.51 -20.59 2.91
CA VAL A 55 5.49 -19.74 3.53
C VAL A 55 5.93 -19.29 4.93
N GLU A 56 6.62 -20.16 5.66
CA GLU A 56 7.15 -19.89 7.00
C GLU A 56 8.29 -18.86 6.98
N GLU A 57 9.19 -18.93 5.99
CA GLU A 57 10.28 -17.96 5.80
C GLU A 57 9.70 -16.58 5.44
N MET A 58 8.65 -16.53 4.61
CA MET A 58 7.93 -15.31 4.28
C MET A 58 7.18 -14.70 5.48
N ILE A 59 6.51 -15.54 6.29
CA ILE A 59 5.84 -15.09 7.52
C ILE A 59 6.89 -14.55 8.51
N SER A 60 8.00 -15.24 8.70
CA SER A 60 9.08 -14.81 9.59
C SER A 60 9.72 -13.48 9.16
N ALA A 61 9.91 -13.28 7.85
CA ALA A 61 10.38 -12.01 7.32
C ALA A 61 9.35 -10.89 7.55
N THR A 62 8.07 -11.16 7.33
CA THR A 62 6.97 -10.22 7.58
C THR A 62 6.89 -9.83 9.05
N ASP A 63 6.98 -10.80 9.96
CA ASP A 63 7.00 -10.55 11.41
C ASP A 63 8.21 -9.72 11.84
N SER A 64 9.38 -9.96 11.22
CA SER A 64 10.59 -9.19 11.49
C SER A 64 10.44 -7.73 11.05
N ILE A 65 9.81 -7.50 9.90
CA ILE A 65 9.49 -6.16 9.39
C ILE A 65 8.49 -5.48 10.31
N ASN A 66 7.40 -6.15 10.69
CA ASN A 66 6.36 -5.61 11.57
C ASN A 66 6.88 -5.25 12.97
N ARG A 67 7.92 -5.92 13.46
CA ARG A 67 8.58 -5.56 14.72
C ARG A 67 9.48 -4.33 14.62
N THR A 68 9.97 -4.03 13.43
CA THR A 68 10.99 -2.98 13.22
C THR A 68 10.38 -1.71 12.62
N VAL A 69 9.27 -1.83 11.90
CA VAL A 69 8.64 -0.74 11.17
C VAL A 69 7.20 -0.56 11.66
N ALA A 70 6.92 0.60 12.25
CA ALA A 70 5.56 1.02 12.53
C ALA A 70 4.95 1.63 11.25
N VAL A 71 3.82 1.07 10.82
CA VAL A 71 3.04 1.60 9.69
C VAL A 71 1.84 2.34 10.26
N SER A 72 1.65 3.59 9.81
CA SER A 72 0.49 4.43 10.12
C SER A 72 -0.10 5.01 8.84
N TYR A 73 -1.41 5.22 8.80
CA TYR A 73 -2.13 5.74 7.64
C TYR A 73 -2.74 7.10 7.94
N LEU A 74 -2.58 8.04 7.01
CA LEU A 74 -3.28 9.32 7.03
C LEU A 74 -4.15 9.41 5.78
N LEU A 75 -5.45 9.57 6.00
CA LEU A 75 -6.45 9.74 4.94
C LEU A 75 -6.96 11.18 4.99
N VAL A 76 -6.78 11.92 3.90
CA VAL A 76 -7.26 13.31 3.79
C VAL A 76 -8.34 13.37 2.72
N SER A 77 -9.54 13.81 3.11
CA SER A 77 -10.74 13.84 2.29
C SER A 77 -10.96 12.52 1.52
N PRO A 78 -11.04 11.37 2.22
CA PRO A 78 -11.18 10.08 1.56
C PRO A 78 -12.49 10.03 0.76
N LEU A 79 -12.40 9.54 -0.48
CA LEU A 79 -13.55 9.44 -1.35
C LEU A 79 -14.22 8.07 -1.17
N LEU A 80 -15.49 8.04 -0.79
CA LEU A 80 -16.21 6.78 -0.61
C LEU A 80 -16.92 6.35 -1.91
N PRO A 81 -17.01 5.04 -2.21
CA PRO A 81 -17.85 4.55 -3.31
C PRO A 81 -19.32 5.02 -3.14
N PRO A 82 -20.05 5.37 -4.23
CA PRO A 82 -19.87 4.91 -5.63
C PRO A 82 -19.11 5.86 -6.55
N VAL A 83 -18.72 7.06 -6.10
CA VAL A 83 -17.91 8.02 -6.91
C VAL A 83 -16.49 7.47 -7.18
N ASN A 84 -16.13 6.41 -6.46
CA ASN A 84 -14.82 5.83 -6.36
C ASN A 84 -14.50 4.72 -7.39
N GLN A 85 -15.32 4.47 -8.43
CA GLN A 85 -14.92 3.50 -9.47
C GLN A 85 -13.69 3.94 -10.27
N PHE A 86 -13.43 5.25 -10.37
CA PHE A 86 -12.24 5.78 -11.05
C PHE A 86 -11.00 5.92 -10.16
N LEU A 87 -11.14 5.88 -8.83
CA LEU A 87 -10.03 6.10 -7.88
C LEU A 87 -9.70 4.89 -6.97
N THR A 88 -10.59 3.89 -6.85
CA THR A 88 -10.29 2.60 -6.18
C THR A 88 -9.27 1.71 -6.91
N LEU A 89 -8.66 2.18 -8.00
CA LEU A 89 -7.57 1.46 -8.65
C LEU A 89 -6.30 1.42 -7.76
N PHE A 90 -6.13 2.32 -6.80
CA PHE A 90 -4.98 2.27 -5.88
C PHE A 90 -5.09 1.15 -4.85
N SER A 91 -6.31 0.75 -4.44
CA SER A 91 -6.51 -0.39 -3.53
C SER A 91 -6.54 -1.74 -4.26
N LYS A 92 -6.79 -1.75 -5.58
CA LYS A 92 -6.70 -2.94 -6.45
C LYS A 92 -5.29 -3.17 -7.03
N MET A 93 -4.30 -2.36 -6.66
CA MET A 93 -2.89 -2.66 -6.94
C MET A 93 -2.28 -3.69 -5.97
N SER A 94 -3.11 -4.42 -5.21
CA SER A 94 -2.71 -5.71 -4.65
C SER A 94 -2.67 -6.75 -5.77
N LEU A 95 -1.55 -6.78 -6.51
CA LEU A 95 -0.97 -7.94 -7.17
C LEU A 95 -1.97 -9.06 -7.57
N ASP A 96 -2.90 -8.79 -8.48
CA ASP A 96 -3.25 -9.79 -9.49
C ASP A 96 -2.09 -9.82 -10.50
N ALA A 97 -0.92 -10.30 -10.04
CA ALA A 97 0.11 -10.81 -10.92
C ALA A 97 -0.41 -12.12 -11.53
N SER A 98 -1.43 -12.00 -12.38
CA SER A 98 -1.64 -12.93 -13.48
C SER A 98 -0.48 -12.71 -14.46
N ALA A 99 0.70 -13.19 -14.08
CA ALA A 99 1.71 -13.54 -15.04
C ALA A 99 1.06 -14.59 -15.94
N GLN A 100 0.58 -14.12 -17.10
CA GLN A 100 0.13 -14.94 -18.21
C GLN A 100 1.34 -15.77 -18.66
N THR A 101 1.58 -16.91 -18.02
CA THR A 101 2.37 -17.97 -18.62
C THR A 101 1.40 -18.88 -19.34
N SER A 102 1.11 -18.51 -20.57
CA SER A 102 0.44 -19.34 -21.55
C SER A 102 1.33 -20.54 -21.88
N THR A 103 1.20 -21.65 -21.16
CA THR A 103 1.54 -22.99 -21.68
C THR A 103 0.72 -24.06 -20.97
N SER A 104 -0.14 -24.69 -21.75
CA SER A 104 -0.86 -25.93 -21.55
C SER A 104 -0.09 -27.05 -20.84
N ALA A 105 -0.67 -27.62 -19.79
CA ALA A 105 -0.92 -29.06 -19.63
C ALA A 105 -1.57 -29.34 -18.26
N SER A 106 -2.50 -30.29 -18.26
CA SER A 106 -3.24 -30.85 -17.13
C SER A 106 -2.46 -30.92 -15.79
N GLY A 107 -3.01 -30.28 -14.75
CA GLY A 107 -2.51 -30.44 -13.39
C GLY A 107 -3.31 -29.58 -12.40
N GLN A 108 -4.09 -30.24 -11.57
CA GLN A 108 -4.93 -29.69 -10.52
C GLN A 108 -4.04 -29.05 -9.42
N GLY A 109 -3.61 -27.80 -9.64
CA GLY A 109 -2.76 -27.03 -8.73
C GLY A 109 -3.54 -25.88 -8.13
N ARG A 110 -3.74 -25.91 -6.81
CA ARG A 110 -4.36 -24.85 -6.00
C ARG A 110 -3.71 -23.50 -6.34
N GLN A 111 -4.50 -22.59 -6.92
CA GLN A 111 -4.16 -21.17 -7.01
C GLN A 111 -3.88 -20.68 -5.59
N GLY A 112 -2.59 -20.49 -5.28
CA GLY A 112 -2.14 -19.90 -4.03
C GLY A 112 -2.51 -18.43 -4.03
N GLN A 113 -3.73 -18.12 -3.60
CA GLN A 113 -4.16 -16.76 -3.34
C GLN A 113 -3.32 -16.26 -2.15
N ILE A 114 -2.37 -15.36 -2.41
CA ILE A 114 -1.63 -14.68 -1.33
C ILE A 114 -2.69 -14.03 -0.44
N PRO A 115 -2.78 -14.38 0.86
CA PRO A 115 -3.76 -13.78 1.76
C PRO A 115 -3.38 -12.32 2.01
N CYS A 116 -3.81 -11.42 1.12
CA CYS A 116 -3.72 -9.99 1.36
C CYS A 116 -4.92 -9.60 2.24
N PRO A 117 -4.71 -9.03 3.45
CA PRO A 117 -5.78 -8.56 4.30
C PRO A 117 -6.66 -7.56 3.54
N LYS A 118 -7.96 -7.52 3.83
CA LYS A 118 -8.82 -6.51 3.19
C LYS A 118 -8.33 -5.12 3.62
N PRO A 119 -8.38 -4.09 2.76
CA PRO A 119 -7.90 -2.76 3.10
C PRO A 119 -8.50 -2.20 4.40
N ALA A 120 -9.79 -2.46 4.66
CA ALA A 120 -10.43 -2.08 5.91
C ALA A 120 -9.78 -2.72 7.15
N ASP A 121 -9.38 -4.00 7.05
CA ASP A 121 -8.71 -4.71 8.15
C ASP A 121 -7.35 -4.06 8.45
N GLN A 122 -6.64 -3.57 7.43
CA GLN A 122 -5.38 -2.84 7.61
C GLN A 122 -5.60 -1.48 8.28
N LEU A 123 -6.61 -0.72 7.85
CA LEU A 123 -6.93 0.58 8.47
C LEU A 123 -7.33 0.44 9.95
N CYS A 124 -7.97 -0.67 10.33
CA CYS A 124 -8.30 -0.94 11.73
C CYS A 124 -7.07 -1.44 12.52
N ALA A 125 -6.21 -2.27 11.92
CA ALA A 125 -5.06 -2.87 12.60
C ALA A 125 -3.91 -1.88 12.88
N HIS A 126 -3.81 -0.80 12.10
CA HIS A 126 -2.76 0.21 12.19
C HIS A 126 -3.30 1.54 12.71
N GLU A 127 -2.41 2.36 13.29
CA GLU A 127 -2.75 3.75 13.60
C GLU A 127 -3.21 4.45 12.34
N THR A 128 -4.48 4.84 12.30
CA THR A 128 -5.07 5.45 11.13
C THR A 128 -5.84 6.69 11.54
N LEU A 129 -5.53 7.82 10.89
CA LEU A 129 -6.31 9.04 11.02
C LEU A 129 -6.98 9.36 9.69
N ALA A 130 -8.30 9.52 9.70
CA ALA A 130 -9.05 10.12 8.61
C ALA A 130 -9.45 11.56 8.96
N ILE A 131 -9.11 12.51 8.11
CA ILE A 131 -9.55 13.91 8.25
C ILE A 131 -10.39 14.26 7.04
N PHE A 132 -11.58 14.80 7.28
CA PHE A 132 -12.49 15.24 6.24
C PHE A 132 -13.23 16.51 6.65
N GLY A 133 -13.80 17.18 5.67
CA GLY A 133 -14.61 18.37 5.89
C GLY A 133 -16.10 18.08 5.77
N ASP A 134 -16.90 18.88 6.46
CA ASP A 134 -18.36 18.82 6.43
C ASP A 134 -18.96 19.33 5.11
N GLU A 135 -18.28 20.27 4.45
CA GLU A 135 -18.63 20.88 3.16
C GLU A 135 -17.95 20.17 1.96
N ASP A 136 -17.54 18.90 2.12
CA ASP A 136 -16.98 18.10 1.02
C ASP A 136 -18.07 17.74 -0.02
N THR A 137 -17.95 18.35 -1.20
CA THR A 137 -18.88 18.16 -2.33
C THR A 137 -18.76 16.82 -3.06
N PHE A 138 -17.69 16.06 -2.82
CA PHE A 138 -17.46 14.76 -3.47
C PHE A 138 -17.99 13.61 -2.62
N THR A 139 -17.77 13.66 -1.30
CA THR A 139 -18.31 12.68 -0.35
C THR A 139 -18.94 13.41 0.81
N SER A 140 -20.26 13.25 0.97
CA SER A 140 -20.99 13.91 2.06
C SER A 140 -20.47 13.52 3.43
N ALA A 141 -20.37 14.49 4.35
CA ALA A 141 -19.97 14.31 5.73
C ALA A 141 -20.65 13.12 6.41
N SER A 142 -21.96 12.99 6.28
CA SER A 142 -22.75 11.89 6.86
C SER A 142 -22.33 10.49 6.41
N LYS A 143 -21.79 10.34 5.18
CA LYS A 143 -21.26 9.04 4.70
C LYS A 143 -19.91 8.76 5.33
N LEU A 144 -19.07 9.79 5.45
CA LEU A 144 -17.75 9.70 6.07
C LEU A 144 -17.85 9.45 7.56
N GLU A 145 -18.78 10.11 8.24
CA GLU A 145 -19.11 9.87 9.64
C GLU A 145 -19.54 8.42 9.86
N LYS A 146 -20.51 7.92 9.07
CA LYS A 146 -20.95 6.53 9.20
C LYS A 146 -19.82 5.53 8.94
N TRP A 147 -19.07 5.71 7.85
CA TRP A 147 -17.96 4.85 7.47
C TRP A 147 -16.84 4.85 8.51
N SER A 148 -16.46 6.03 9.01
CA SER A 148 -15.44 6.16 10.04
C SER A 148 -15.88 5.56 11.37
N ALA A 149 -17.15 5.73 11.75
CA ALA A 149 -17.71 5.10 12.93
C ALA A 149 -17.68 3.56 12.82
N GLU A 150 -18.00 2.99 11.65
CA GLU A 150 -17.89 1.54 11.43
C GLU A 150 -16.46 1.02 11.64
N LEU A 151 -15.44 1.74 11.16
CA LEU A 151 -14.03 1.36 11.35
C LEU A 151 -13.54 1.58 12.79
N ALA A 152 -13.93 2.66 13.44
CA ALA A 152 -13.54 2.97 14.81
C ALA A 152 -14.13 1.98 15.83
N HIS A 153 -15.36 1.47 15.59
CA HIS A 153 -16.02 0.49 16.46
C HIS A 153 -15.56 -0.96 16.22
N ALA A 154 -14.71 -1.22 15.22
CA ALA A 154 -14.19 -2.55 15.01
C ALA A 154 -13.34 -3.00 16.23
N PRO A 155 -13.42 -4.27 16.65
CA PRO A 155 -12.68 -4.75 17.82
C PRO A 155 -11.16 -4.57 17.66
N GLY A 156 -10.54 -3.90 18.64
CA GLY A 156 -9.09 -3.62 18.62
C GLY A 156 -8.67 -2.58 17.58
N SER A 157 -9.61 -1.82 17.02
CA SER A 157 -9.32 -0.78 16.03
C SER A 157 -8.51 0.36 16.63
N ARG A 158 -7.53 0.83 15.86
CA ARG A 158 -6.72 2.03 16.13
C ARG A 158 -7.10 3.18 15.19
N PHE A 159 -8.27 3.08 14.56
CA PHE A 159 -8.78 4.05 13.62
C PHE A 159 -9.40 5.25 14.34
N GLN A 160 -9.06 6.45 13.89
CA GLN A 160 -9.60 7.72 14.37
C GLN A 160 -10.07 8.57 13.19
N ALA A 161 -11.08 9.40 13.43
CA ALA A 161 -11.59 10.35 12.44
C ALA A 161 -11.78 11.74 13.05
N VAL A 162 -11.49 12.77 12.24
CA VAL A 162 -11.70 14.17 12.56
C VAL A 162 -12.45 14.84 11.43
N GLU A 163 -13.61 15.39 11.77
CA GLU A 163 -14.37 16.28 10.90
C GLU A 163 -13.95 17.73 11.16
N VAL A 164 -13.73 18.49 10.10
CA VAL A 164 -13.35 19.90 10.17
C VAL A 164 -14.49 20.76 9.61
N GLU A 165 -15.04 21.61 10.47
CA GLU A 165 -16.16 22.49 10.15
C GLU A 165 -15.77 23.53 9.08
N GLY A 166 -16.65 23.71 8.10
CA GLY A 166 -16.48 24.60 6.95
C GLY A 166 -15.41 24.14 5.95
N ALA A 167 -14.88 22.92 6.05
CA ALA A 167 -13.84 22.45 5.15
C ALA A 167 -14.42 21.77 3.91
N GLY A 168 -13.97 22.20 2.73
CA GLY A 168 -14.21 21.51 1.48
C GLY A 168 -13.11 20.48 1.19
N HIS A 169 -13.31 19.67 0.15
CA HIS A 169 -12.34 18.67 -0.31
C HIS A 169 -10.94 19.23 -0.61
N PHE A 170 -10.88 20.49 -1.05
CA PHE A 170 -9.63 21.15 -1.43
C PHE A 170 -8.97 21.94 -0.31
N TRP A 171 -9.59 22.01 0.88
CA TRP A 171 -9.04 22.69 2.06
C TRP A 171 -8.65 24.15 1.79
N ARG A 172 -9.44 24.88 0.99
CA ARG A 172 -9.13 26.26 0.55
C ARG A 172 -9.79 27.32 1.41
N GLU A 173 -10.74 26.91 2.24
CA GLU A 173 -11.52 27.78 3.10
C GLU A 173 -10.61 28.42 4.16
N THR A 174 -11.02 29.57 4.68
CA THR A 174 -10.14 30.34 5.56
C THR A 174 -9.96 29.60 6.88
N GLY A 175 -8.71 29.23 7.19
CA GLY A 175 -8.35 28.59 8.45
C GLY A 175 -8.48 27.07 8.49
N VAL A 176 -9.12 26.42 7.52
CA VAL A 176 -9.36 24.96 7.57
C VAL A 176 -8.06 24.15 7.40
N GLU A 177 -7.11 24.63 6.60
CA GLU A 177 -5.78 24.00 6.49
C GLU A 177 -5.05 24.03 7.83
N ALA A 178 -5.15 25.14 8.58
CA ALA A 178 -4.50 25.27 9.88
C ALA A 178 -5.11 24.30 10.90
N GLN A 179 -6.44 24.14 10.88
CA GLN A 179 -7.16 23.17 11.70
C GLN A 179 -6.75 21.72 11.36
N ALA A 180 -6.72 21.36 10.07
CA ALA A 180 -6.28 20.04 9.62
C ALA A 180 -4.84 19.72 10.07
N ARG A 181 -3.92 20.66 9.88
CA ARG A 181 -2.53 20.52 10.33
C ARG A 181 -2.44 20.37 11.85
N GLN A 182 -3.30 21.03 12.60
CA GLN A 182 -3.34 20.89 14.05
C GLN A 182 -3.80 19.49 14.46
N ALA A 183 -4.88 18.98 13.87
CA ALA A 183 -5.36 17.62 14.11
C ALA A 183 -4.28 16.57 13.80
N ILE A 184 -3.54 16.72 12.70
CA ILE A 184 -2.41 15.83 12.36
C ILE A 184 -1.31 15.91 13.43
N ARG A 185 -0.95 17.12 13.87
CA ARG A 185 0.08 17.30 14.92
C ARG A 185 -0.32 16.64 16.23
N ASP A 186 -1.57 16.85 16.65
CA ASP A 186 -2.08 16.29 17.89
C ASP A 186 -2.07 14.75 17.84
N TRP A 187 -2.49 14.17 16.71
CA TRP A 187 -2.44 12.73 16.49
C TRP A 187 -1.00 12.17 16.50
N VAL A 188 -0.06 12.82 15.81
CA VAL A 188 1.36 12.40 15.82
C VAL A 188 1.96 12.48 17.24
N CYS A 189 1.59 13.51 18.01
CA CYS A 189 2.02 13.62 19.40
C CYS A 189 1.47 12.47 20.26
N GLN A 190 0.19 12.10 20.10
CA GLN A 190 -0.43 10.98 20.81
C GLN A 190 0.25 9.63 20.49
N MET A 191 0.61 9.41 19.22
CA MET A 191 1.35 8.21 18.80
C MET A 191 2.76 8.15 19.39
N SER A 192 3.39 9.29 19.65
CA SER A 192 4.74 9.35 20.22
C SER A 192 4.77 9.09 21.73
N THR A 193 3.61 9.21 22.39
CA THR A 193 3.47 9.01 23.84
C THR A 193 2.92 7.64 24.23
N SER A 194 2.52 6.82 23.26
CA SER A 194 1.95 5.48 23.45
C SER A 194 3.01 4.39 23.25
#